data_AF-A0A2V9ZDH5-F1
#
_entry.id   AF-A0A2V9ZDH5-F1
#
_cell.length_a   1.000
_cell.length_b   1.000
_cell.length_c   1.000
_cell.angle_alpha   90.00
_cell.angle_beta   90.00
_cell.angle_gamma   90.00
#
_symmetry.space_group_name_H-M   'P 1'
#
loop_
_entity.id
_entity.type
_entity.pdbx_description
1 polymer ?
#
loop_
_entity_poly.entity_id
_entity_poly.type
_entity_poly.pdbx_seq_one_letter_code
_entity_poly.pdbx_strand_id
1 'polypeptide(L)'
;GAITSRNIGLMSTKRSPDVVNAVTLPSPSTLGRIPALNFAGGDYFGGFGNYDDFNRNHNWFGNITKIMGHHTLKFGATYHKYNKYENAGGNNTGTFDFNFAGLPANNPSEFSQSWANFLLGRVSLFTQDQHDLLADIHQNQLELYGQDEFRIGPNLTLSFGLRYSLFRQP
;
A
#
# COMPACT_ATOMS: atom_id res chain seq x y z
N GLY A 1 5.10 7.88 10.01
CA GLY A 1 4.39 9.08 9.52
C GLY A 1 3.10 8.63 8.86
N ALA A 2 2.43 9.51 8.12
CA ALA A 2 1.27 9.15 7.32
C ALA A 2 1.37 9.80 5.93
N ILE A 3 1.04 9.06 4.89
CA ILE A 3 0.80 9.58 3.54
C ILE A 3 -0.69 9.42 3.30
N THR A 4 -1.40 10.53 3.11
CA THR A 4 -2.84 10.54 2.86
C THR A 4 -3.13 11.37 1.61
N SER A 5 -3.77 10.78 0.61
CA SER A 5 -4.22 11.45 -0.61
C SER A 5 -5.74 11.39 -0.73
N ARG A 6 -6.36 12.42 -1.32
CA ARG A 6 -7.82 12.48 -1.50
C ARG A 6 -8.16 12.94 -2.91
N ASN A 7 -9.17 12.33 -3.52
CA ASN A 7 -9.61 12.72 -4.86
C ASN A 7 -10.20 14.13 -4.87
N ILE A 8 -9.57 14.99 -5.68
CA ILE A 8 -10.02 16.34 -6.01
C ILE A 8 -10.47 16.41 -7.48
N GLY A 9 -11.22 17.44 -7.84
CA GLY A 9 -11.78 17.60 -9.20
C GLY A 9 -12.93 16.63 -9.50
N LEU A 10 -13.26 16.48 -10.78
CA LEU A 10 -14.46 15.78 -11.28
C LEU A 10 -14.40 14.24 -11.17
N MET A 11 -13.26 13.67 -10.77
CA MET A 11 -13.21 12.25 -10.38
C MET A 11 -13.71 11.99 -8.95
N SER A 12 -13.85 13.03 -8.11
CA SER A 12 -14.26 12.88 -6.70
C SER A 12 -15.77 12.62 -6.61
N THR A 13 -16.20 11.58 -5.87
CA THR A 13 -17.64 11.32 -5.65
C THR A 13 -18.37 12.51 -5.02
N LYS A 14 -17.66 13.32 -4.22
CA LYS A 14 -18.18 14.55 -3.60
C LYS A 14 -18.41 15.69 -4.59
N ARG A 15 -17.80 15.66 -5.77
CA ARG A 15 -17.91 16.71 -6.81
C ARG A 15 -18.71 16.28 -8.03
N SER A 16 -18.99 14.98 -8.16
CA SER A 16 -19.78 14.41 -9.26
C SER A 16 -20.96 13.58 -8.71
N PRO A 17 -21.89 14.21 -7.97
CA PRO A 17 -23.04 13.53 -7.37
C PRO A 17 -24.03 13.03 -8.42
N ASP A 18 -24.04 13.65 -9.61
CA ASP A 18 -24.77 13.20 -10.79
C ASP A 18 -24.38 11.77 -11.20
N VAL A 19 -23.08 11.48 -11.31
CA VAL A 19 -22.58 10.13 -11.63
C VAL A 19 -22.88 9.14 -10.51
N VAL A 20 -22.69 9.55 -9.25
CA VAL A 20 -22.96 8.70 -8.07
C VAL A 20 -24.45 8.34 -7.96
N ASN A 21 -25.36 9.25 -8.31
CA ASN A 21 -26.80 8.99 -8.31
C ASN A 21 -27.27 8.21 -9.55
N ALA A 22 -26.56 8.30 -10.67
CA ALA A 22 -26.89 7.59 -11.91
C ALA A 22 -26.41 6.12 -11.93
N VAL A 23 -25.38 5.78 -11.14
CA VAL A 23 -24.73 4.45 -11.16
C VAL A 23 -24.87 3.73 -9.82
N THR A 24 -25.63 2.63 -9.81
CA THR A 24 -25.68 1.68 -8.69
C THR A 24 -24.63 0.59 -8.89
N LEU A 25 -23.58 0.59 -8.06
CA LEU A 25 -22.53 -0.43 -8.10
C LEU A 25 -22.94 -1.71 -7.33
N PRO A 26 -22.58 -2.92 -7.83
CA PRO A 26 -22.82 -4.18 -7.11
C PRO A 26 -22.19 -4.25 -5.72
N SER A 27 -21.01 -3.64 -5.52
CA SER A 27 -20.35 -3.55 -4.22
C SER A 27 -20.14 -2.09 -3.77
N PRO A 28 -20.14 -1.80 -2.46
CA PRO A 28 -19.86 -0.46 -1.95
C PRO A 28 -18.45 0.03 -2.35
N SER A 29 -18.35 1.27 -2.85
CA SER A 29 -17.09 1.91 -3.18
C SER A 29 -16.56 2.76 -2.02
N THR A 30 -15.33 2.50 -1.58
CA THR A 30 -14.68 3.17 -0.45
C THR A 30 -13.61 4.20 -0.88
N LEU A 31 -13.07 4.04 -2.09
CA LEU A 31 -11.97 4.84 -2.64
C LEU A 31 -12.33 6.29 -3.03
N GLY A 32 -13.56 6.74 -2.78
CA GLY A 32 -13.96 8.16 -2.92
C GLY A 32 -13.87 8.75 -4.33
N ARG A 33 -13.76 7.91 -5.36
CA ARG A 33 -13.82 8.29 -6.78
C ARG A 33 -15.03 7.68 -7.49
N ILE A 34 -15.47 8.33 -8.56
CA ILE A 34 -16.44 7.75 -9.49
C ILE A 34 -15.81 6.56 -10.24
N PRO A 35 -16.62 5.64 -10.81
CA PRO A 35 -16.11 4.51 -11.59
C PRO A 35 -15.20 4.95 -12.73
N ALA A 36 -14.23 4.12 -13.06
CA ALA A 36 -13.35 4.36 -14.20
C ALA A 36 -14.05 4.02 -15.52
N LEU A 37 -13.57 4.63 -16.62
CA LEU A 37 -14.02 4.36 -17.98
C LEU A 37 -12.82 3.94 -18.81
N ASN A 38 -12.95 2.84 -19.54
CA ASN A 38 -11.92 2.33 -20.43
C ASN A 38 -12.46 2.29 -21.87
N PHE A 39 -11.70 2.86 -22.82
CA PHE A 39 -12.10 2.98 -24.21
C PHE A 39 -11.13 2.21 -25.10
N ALA A 40 -11.62 1.20 -25.80
CA ALA A 40 -10.82 0.51 -26.81
C ALA A 40 -10.35 1.53 -27.88
N GLY A 41 -9.04 1.55 -28.15
CA GLY A 41 -8.39 2.52 -29.02
C GLY A 41 -8.23 3.95 -28.46
N GLY A 42 -8.59 4.20 -27.19
CA GLY A 42 -8.54 5.53 -26.56
C GLY A 42 -7.88 5.55 -25.17
N ASP A 43 -8.02 6.69 -24.47
CA ASP A 43 -7.44 6.89 -23.14
C ASP A 43 -8.27 6.23 -22.03
N TYR A 44 -7.58 5.78 -20.98
CA TYR A 44 -8.20 5.32 -19.74
C TYR A 44 -8.52 6.50 -18.81
N PHE A 45 -9.79 6.64 -18.42
CA PHE A 45 -10.22 7.60 -17.40
C PHE A 45 -10.36 6.90 -16.05
N GLY A 46 -9.43 7.19 -15.14
CA GLY A 46 -9.46 6.64 -13.78
C GLY A 46 -8.27 7.08 -12.95
N GLY A 47 -8.02 6.39 -11.84
CA GLY A 47 -6.90 6.64 -10.95
C GLY A 47 -6.92 5.72 -9.74
N PHE A 48 -6.03 5.93 -8.78
CA PHE A 48 -5.93 5.08 -7.59
C PHE A 48 -7.08 5.27 -6.59
N GLY A 49 -7.65 6.48 -6.51
CA GLY A 49 -8.62 6.85 -5.48
C GLY A 49 -7.97 7.47 -4.24
N ASN A 50 -8.75 7.63 -3.17
CA ASN A 50 -8.23 7.98 -1.86
C ASN A 50 -7.22 6.92 -1.41
N TYR A 51 -6.06 7.37 -0.95
CA TYR A 51 -5.00 6.51 -0.44
C TYR A 51 -4.60 6.95 0.97
N ASP A 52 -4.36 5.98 1.83
CA ASP A 52 -4.00 6.16 3.23
C ASP A 52 -2.94 5.10 3.62
N ASP A 53 -1.67 5.51 3.72
CA ASP A 53 -0.56 4.72 4.29
C ASP A 53 -0.14 5.31 5.64
N PHE A 54 -0.40 4.56 6.70
CA PHE A 54 0.02 4.84 8.07
C PHE A 54 1.12 3.87 8.49
N ASN A 55 2.35 4.37 8.51
CA ASN A 55 3.52 3.62 8.90
C ASN A 55 4.01 4.10 10.28
N ARG A 56 3.86 3.24 11.31
CA ARG A 56 4.12 3.54 12.71
C ARG A 56 5.19 2.63 13.29
N ASN A 57 6.39 3.18 13.44
CA ASN A 57 7.56 2.52 14.01
C ASN A 57 7.82 3.05 15.44
N HIS A 58 8.01 2.14 16.39
CA HIS A 58 8.56 2.43 17.71
C HIS A 58 9.76 1.51 17.96
N ASN A 59 10.87 2.07 18.43
CA ASN A 59 12.03 1.29 18.87
C ASN A 59 12.40 1.68 20.30
N TRP A 60 12.49 0.68 21.18
CA TRP A 60 13.00 0.83 22.53
C TRP A 60 14.31 0.06 22.61
N PHE A 61 15.38 0.72 23.06
CA PHE A 61 16.69 0.09 23.18
C PHE A 61 17.37 0.50 24.49
N GLY A 62 18.24 -0.37 24.98
CA GLY A 62 19.06 -0.13 26.16
C GLY A 62 20.39 -0.85 26.01
N ASN A 63 21.47 -0.17 26.40
CA ASN A 63 22.83 -0.71 26.37
C ASN A 63 23.48 -0.48 27.74
N ILE A 64 24.20 -1.49 28.23
CA ILE A 64 24.93 -1.47 29.50
C ILE A 64 26.37 -1.89 29.21
N THR A 65 27.30 -0.99 29.52
CA THR A 65 28.74 -1.28 29.49
C THR A 65 29.25 -1.39 30.92
N LYS A 66 30.00 -2.44 31.23
CA LYS A 66 30.63 -2.65 32.54
C LYS A 66 32.08 -3.08 32.38
N ILE A 67 32.99 -2.27 32.91
CA ILE A 67 34.42 -2.59 32.96
C ILE A 67 34.67 -3.33 34.28
N MET A 68 35.30 -4.52 34.20
CA MET A 68 35.63 -5.34 35.36
C MET A 68 37.04 -5.93 35.19
N GLY A 69 38.01 -5.28 35.82
CA GLY A 69 39.43 -5.64 35.69
C GLY A 69 39.89 -5.57 34.24
N HIS A 70 40.17 -6.74 33.66
CA HIS A 70 40.67 -6.87 32.28
C HIS A 70 39.55 -7.00 31.23
N HIS A 71 38.29 -7.11 31.65
CA HIS A 71 37.13 -7.29 30.78
C HIS A 71 36.36 -5.98 30.58
N THR A 72 35.94 -5.71 29.35
CA THR A 72 34.96 -4.66 29.02
C THR A 72 33.72 -5.32 28.43
N LEU A 73 32.75 -5.60 29.30
CA LEU A 73 31.50 -6.25 28.95
C LEU A 73 30.51 -5.23 28.38
N LYS A 74 29.90 -5.54 27.25
CA LYS A 74 28.87 -4.72 26.58
C LYS A 74 27.64 -5.59 26.33
N PHE A 75 26.53 -5.25 26.97
CA PHE A 75 25.24 -5.91 26.77
C PHE A 75 24.24 -4.91 26.19
N GLY A 76 23.31 -5.38 25.39
CA GLY A 76 22.20 -4.53 24.95
C GLY A 76 21.01 -5.31 24.42
N ALA A 77 19.88 -4.62 24.41
CA ALA A 77 18.61 -5.10 23.91
C ALA A 77 17.94 -4.02 23.06
N THR A 78 17.27 -4.44 21.98
CA THR A 78 16.37 -3.58 21.22
C THR A 78 15.06 -4.33 21.00
N TYR A 79 13.94 -3.67 21.25
CA TYR A 79 12.61 -4.16 20.89
C TYR A 79 12.00 -3.16 19.91
N HIS A 80 11.70 -3.64 18.72
CA HIS A 80 11.14 -2.89 17.61
C HIS A 80 9.71 -3.36 17.37
N LYS A 81 8.78 -2.40 17.37
CA LYS A 81 7.37 -2.63 17.06
C LYS A 81 6.96 -1.74 15.91
N TYR A 82 6.55 -2.39 14.83
CA TYR A 82 6.15 -1.79 13.58
C TYR A 82 4.69 -2.12 13.29
N ASN A 83 3.90 -1.12 12.91
CA ASN A 83 2.63 -1.33 12.23
C ASN A 83 2.62 -0.61 10.89
N LYS A 84 2.14 -1.30 9.85
CA LYS A 84 1.77 -0.68 8.58
C LYS A 84 0.29 -0.91 8.34
N TYR A 85 -0.46 0.19 8.19
CA TYR A 85 -1.86 0.18 7.82
C TYR A 85 -1.99 0.94 6.50
N GLU A 86 -2.22 0.23 5.40
CA GLU A 86 -2.22 0.78 4.04
C GLU A 86 -3.37 0.17 3.24
N ASN A 87 -4.14 0.98 2.50
CA ASN A 87 -5.08 0.44 1.53
C ASN A 87 -4.37 0.14 0.20
N ALA A 88 -4.54 -1.07 -0.32
CA ALA A 88 -3.94 -1.55 -1.56
C ALA A 88 -4.49 -0.80 -2.79
N GLY A 89 -5.67 -0.20 -2.67
CA GLY A 89 -6.41 0.35 -3.80
C GLY A 89 -6.84 -0.74 -4.77
N GLY A 90 -7.27 -0.31 -5.95
CA GLY A 90 -7.70 -1.20 -7.02
C GLY A 90 -8.99 -0.74 -7.68
N ASN A 91 -9.79 -1.71 -8.11
CA ASN A 91 -11.00 -1.52 -8.91
C ASN A 91 -12.27 -1.62 -8.04
N ASN A 92 -12.21 -1.34 -6.74
CA ASN A 92 -13.39 -1.28 -5.88
C ASN A 92 -14.41 -0.19 -6.30
N THR A 93 -14.00 0.80 -7.09
CA THR A 93 -14.92 1.78 -7.68
C THR A 93 -15.63 1.27 -8.93
N GLY A 94 -15.19 0.14 -9.46
CA GLY A 94 -15.59 -0.38 -10.76
C GLY A 94 -14.91 0.33 -11.93
N THR A 95 -14.85 -0.39 -13.05
CA THR A 95 -14.45 0.08 -14.38
C THR A 95 -15.50 -0.35 -15.39
N PHE A 96 -15.96 0.59 -16.21
CA PHE A 96 -16.82 0.33 -17.37
C PHE A 96 -15.96 0.31 -18.63
N ASP A 97 -15.93 -0.84 -19.30
CA ASP A 97 -15.21 -1.03 -20.55
C ASP A 97 -16.14 -0.81 -21.76
N PHE A 98 -15.69 0.01 -22.70
CA PHE A 98 -16.33 0.24 -23.99
C PHE A 98 -15.41 -0.27 -25.10
N ASN A 99 -15.78 -1.40 -25.70
CA ASN A 99 -15.04 -2.01 -26.81
C ASN A 99 -15.80 -1.89 -28.14
N PHE A 100 -15.26 -2.52 -29.18
CA PHE A 100 -15.83 -2.54 -30.53
C PHE A 100 -16.98 -3.54 -30.72
N ALA A 101 -17.41 -4.28 -29.69
CA ALA A 101 -18.49 -5.27 -29.81
C ALA A 101 -19.85 -4.59 -30.02
N GLY A 102 -20.59 -5.06 -31.04
CA GLY A 102 -21.86 -4.49 -31.48
C GLY A 102 -21.92 -4.33 -33.00
N LEU A 103 -23.06 -3.87 -33.50
CA LEU A 103 -23.33 -3.65 -34.93
C LEU A 103 -24.08 -2.32 -35.13
N PRO A 104 -24.01 -1.68 -36.32
CA PRO A 104 -22.80 -1.42 -37.14
C PRO A 104 -22.78 0.10 -37.51
N ALA A 105 -22.05 0.68 -38.47
CA ALA A 105 -21.08 0.25 -39.48
C ALA A 105 -20.11 1.42 -39.79
N ASN A 106 -19.11 1.24 -40.67
CA ASN A 106 -18.27 2.32 -41.24
C ASN A 106 -17.61 3.30 -40.23
N ASN A 107 -17.33 2.86 -39.00
CA ASN A 107 -16.56 3.67 -38.06
C ASN A 107 -15.06 3.57 -38.40
N PRO A 108 -14.33 4.69 -38.58
CA PRO A 108 -12.97 4.67 -39.13
C PRO A 108 -11.90 4.22 -38.13
N SER A 109 -12.23 4.13 -36.84
CA SER A 109 -11.31 3.68 -35.79
C SER A 109 -12.04 2.96 -34.66
N GLU A 110 -11.28 2.13 -33.92
CA GLU A 110 -11.74 1.45 -32.71
C GLU A 110 -12.27 2.44 -31.66
N PHE A 111 -11.59 3.58 -31.48
CA PHE A 111 -12.02 4.65 -30.59
C PHE A 111 -13.36 5.28 -30.99
N SER A 112 -13.59 5.51 -32.29
CA SER A 112 -14.86 6.07 -32.76
C SER A 112 -16.04 5.15 -32.42
N GLN A 113 -15.82 3.83 -32.40
CA GLN A 113 -16.82 2.85 -32.01
C GLN A 113 -17.00 2.74 -30.48
N SER A 114 -15.92 2.72 -29.70
CA SER A 114 -16.00 2.69 -28.23
C SER A 114 -16.63 3.97 -27.67
N TRP A 115 -16.29 5.14 -28.23
CA TRP A 115 -16.90 6.42 -27.89
C TRP A 115 -18.39 6.49 -28.23
N ALA A 116 -18.80 5.99 -29.41
CA ALA A 116 -20.21 5.88 -29.77
C ALA A 116 -20.97 4.93 -28.83
N ASN A 117 -20.36 3.82 -28.42
CA ASN A 117 -20.93 2.89 -27.44
C ASN A 117 -21.10 3.57 -26.06
N PHE A 118 -20.12 4.36 -25.59
CA PHE A 118 -20.24 5.16 -24.36
C PHE A 118 -21.39 6.19 -24.41
N LEU A 119 -21.49 6.98 -25.49
CA LEU A 119 -22.58 7.95 -25.66
C LEU A 119 -23.97 7.30 -25.70
N LEU A 120 -24.06 6.03 -26.11
CA LEU A 120 -25.29 5.23 -26.13
C LEU A 120 -25.50 4.39 -24.85
N GLY A 121 -24.63 4.51 -23.84
CA GLY A 121 -24.69 3.72 -22.60
C GLY A 121 -24.40 2.22 -22.78
N ARG A 122 -23.82 1.81 -23.92
CA ARG A 122 -23.52 0.42 -24.27
C ARG A 122 -22.19 -0.04 -23.66
N VAL A 123 -22.22 -0.31 -22.36
CA VAL A 123 -21.13 -0.98 -21.65
C VAL A 123 -20.90 -2.37 -22.24
N SER A 124 -19.64 -2.71 -22.55
CA SER A 124 -19.27 -4.02 -23.11
C SER A 124 -18.83 -5.01 -22.03
N LEU A 125 -18.18 -4.53 -20.97
CA LEU A 125 -17.84 -5.27 -19.77
C LEU A 125 -17.86 -4.29 -18.59
N PHE A 126 -18.22 -4.80 -17.41
CA PHE A 126 -18.03 -4.11 -16.15
C PHE A 126 -17.24 -5.02 -15.21
N THR A 127 -16.22 -4.46 -14.57
CA THR A 127 -15.40 -5.16 -13.56
C THR A 127 -15.38 -4.34 -12.28
N GLN A 128 -15.43 -4.99 -11.12
CA GLN A 128 -15.34 -4.34 -9.81
C GLN A 128 -14.77 -5.31 -8.77
N ASP A 129 -13.88 -4.81 -7.90
CA ASP A 129 -13.45 -5.54 -6.71
C ASP A 129 -14.46 -5.35 -5.57
N GLN A 130 -14.87 -6.45 -4.92
CA GLN A 130 -15.86 -6.39 -3.84
C GLN A 130 -15.42 -5.50 -2.67
N HIS A 131 -14.10 -5.43 -2.42
CA HIS A 131 -13.49 -4.67 -1.33
C HIS A 131 -12.20 -3.99 -1.80
N ASP A 132 -11.93 -2.79 -1.28
CA ASP A 132 -10.56 -2.25 -1.24
C ASP A 132 -9.79 -3.01 -0.16
N LEU A 133 -8.72 -3.72 -0.54
CA LEU A 133 -7.98 -4.56 0.40
C LEU A 133 -7.13 -3.70 1.32
N LEU A 134 -7.28 -3.89 2.62
CA LEU A 134 -6.50 -3.21 3.63
C LEU A 134 -5.38 -4.13 4.15
N ALA A 135 -4.14 -3.69 4.04
CA ALA A 135 -2.98 -4.34 4.64
C ALA A 135 -2.69 -3.74 6.02
N ASP A 136 -2.94 -4.51 7.09
CA ASP A 136 -2.65 -4.14 8.49
C ASP A 136 -1.59 -5.08 9.10
N ILE A 137 -0.32 -4.77 8.86
CA ILE A 137 0.84 -5.66 9.06
C ILE A 137 1.58 -5.31 10.35
N HIS A 138 1.63 -6.25 11.30
CA HIS A 138 2.11 -6.04 12.67
C HIS A 138 3.45 -6.76 12.97
N GLN A 139 4.58 -6.16 12.60
CA GLN A 139 5.89 -6.76 12.88
C GLN A 139 6.40 -6.44 14.29
N ASN A 140 6.90 -7.48 14.97
CA ASN A 140 7.56 -7.39 16.28
C ASN A 140 8.92 -8.10 16.23
N GLN A 141 9.98 -7.37 16.54
CA GLN A 141 11.36 -7.86 16.50
C GLN A 141 12.05 -7.58 17.83
N LEU A 142 12.63 -8.60 18.44
CA LEU A 142 13.43 -8.49 19.66
C LEU A 142 14.85 -8.92 19.33
N GLU A 143 15.84 -8.07 19.62
CA GLU A 143 17.25 -8.44 19.50
C GLU A 143 17.99 -8.20 20.80
N LEU A 144 18.87 -9.15 21.14
CA LEU A 144 19.70 -9.15 22.33
C LEU A 144 21.15 -9.35 21.90
N TYR A 145 22.10 -8.69 22.54
CA TYR A 145 23.52 -8.96 22.32
C TYR A 145 24.34 -8.91 23.61
N GLY A 146 25.43 -9.67 23.61
CA GLY A 146 26.48 -9.63 24.62
C GLY A 146 27.85 -9.73 23.95
N GLN A 147 28.77 -8.85 24.33
CA GLN A 147 30.15 -8.80 23.84
C GLN A 147 31.10 -8.62 25.02
N ASP A 148 32.30 -9.17 24.90
CA ASP A 148 33.41 -8.98 25.81
C ASP A 148 34.68 -8.59 25.04
N GLU A 149 35.42 -7.64 25.60
CA GLU A 149 36.75 -7.22 25.19
C GLU A 149 37.70 -7.53 26.36
N PHE A 150 38.41 -8.65 26.25
CA PHE A 150 39.29 -9.18 27.29
C PHE A 150 40.76 -8.86 27.00
N ARG A 151 41.38 -8.03 27.85
CA ARG A 151 42.80 -7.69 27.81
C ARG A 151 43.65 -8.75 28.50
N ILE A 152 44.05 -9.77 27.74
CA ILE A 152 44.94 -10.85 28.22
C ILE A 152 46.30 -10.29 28.67
N GLY A 153 46.84 -9.30 27.96
CA GLY A 153 48.11 -8.65 28.28
C GLY A 153 48.23 -7.25 27.66
N PRO A 154 49.33 -6.52 27.91
CA PRO A 154 49.52 -5.15 27.42
C PRO A 154 49.56 -5.03 25.89
N ASN A 155 49.80 -6.14 25.19
CA ASN A 155 49.93 -6.27 23.75
C ASN A 155 48.91 -7.25 23.11
N LEU A 156 47.95 -7.78 23.88
CA LEU A 156 46.94 -8.72 23.38
C LEU A 156 45.56 -8.48 24.01
N THR A 157 44.58 -8.21 23.16
CA THR A 157 43.15 -8.13 23.52
C THR A 157 42.37 -9.09 22.63
N LEU A 158 41.48 -9.88 23.24
CA LEU A 158 40.53 -10.75 22.54
C LEU A 158 39.13 -10.12 22.58
N SER A 159 38.47 -10.02 21.44
CA SER A 159 37.10 -9.52 21.34
C SER A 159 36.18 -10.62 20.82
N PHE A 160 35.10 -10.92 21.54
CA PHE A 160 34.11 -11.91 21.14
C PHE A 160 32.71 -11.54 21.61
N GLY A 161 31.68 -12.11 20.99
CA GLY A 161 30.30 -11.86 21.38
C GLY A 161 29.28 -12.53 20.48
N LEU A 162 28.03 -12.45 20.89
CA LEU A 162 26.88 -13.06 20.25
C LEU A 162 25.74 -12.04 20.14
N ARG A 163 24.96 -12.13 19.05
CA ARG A 163 23.68 -11.45 18.88
C ARG A 163 22.61 -12.49 18.58
N TYR A 164 21.46 -12.35 19.22
CA TYR A 164 20.25 -13.11 18.95
C TYR A 164 19.18 -12.14 18.43
N SER A 165 18.57 -12.47 17.30
CA SER A 165 17.45 -11.70 16.72
C SER A 165 16.24 -12.61 16.55
N LEU A 166 15.14 -12.28 17.21
CA LEU A 166 13.86 -12.97 17.10
C LEU A 166 12.93 -12.16 16.21
N PHE A 167 12.67 -12.69 15.03
CA PHE A 167 11.64 -12.22 14.11
C PHE A 167 10.40 -13.09 14.28
N ARG A 168 9.26 -12.50 14.63
CA ARG A 168 7.96 -13.19 14.58
C ARG A 168 7.35 -12.97 13.21
N GLN A 169 6.58 -13.94 12.71
CA GLN A 169 5.74 -13.70 11.53
C GLN A 169 4.77 -12.54 11.84
N PRO A 170 4.63 -11.57 10.93
CA PRO A 170 3.71 -10.44 11.07
C PRO A 170 2.26 -10.83 10.77
#